data_AF-A0A9R0K4K1-F1
#
_entry.id   AF-A0A9R0K4K1-F1
#
_cell.length_a   1.000
_cell.length_b   1.000
_cell.length_c   1.000
_cell.angle_alpha   90.00
_cell.angle_beta   90.00
_cell.angle_gamma   90.00
#
_symmetry.space_group_name_H-M   'P 1'
#
loop_
_entity.id
_entity.type
_entity.pdbx_description
1 polymer ?
#
loop_
_entity_poly.entity_id
_entity_poly.type
_entity_poly.pdbx_seq_one_letter_code
_entity_poly.pdbx_strand_id
1 'polypeptide(L)'
;MQIPWSIFLYLTIFHLIYIPPRLTVFAGDVKPRTVIVVDQSGHGHFSKLQHAIDSVPEHNYKWIEIQVRAGVYREKVEIPSNKPYISLVGDDRDTTVIQWWDGGGSATPEYATFSVYADNFVARHITFKNSFHPVTISQAPAASIFGDKVAFYDCGFIGVQDTLTDFLGRHLFDGCYIEGYIDFIWGYGQSIYHGCTINVTSGPYNDRIYGAGYITAQGRESIEDTNGFVFKYCKVVGNSYAYLGRPYQTYSRVVFYKNYLSDIVVPQGWNPAFIFGHRGSAAHEEVDCVGPGSDKSQRVKWGRNLNTDELNSLLNPNTFINQDHWIENQPPPTKRRALHKFLTSKTTTRSTTMPEFRQRRTPLSRSFPFVHPRRG
;
A
#
# COMPACT_ATOMS: atom_id res chain seq x y z
N MET A 1 -25.65 44.07 77.59
CA MET A 1 -24.64 44.96 78.20
C MET A 1 -23.28 44.46 77.73
N GLN A 2 -22.50 45.37 77.14
CA GLN A 2 -21.03 45.36 77.02
C GLN A 2 -20.31 44.08 76.57
N ILE A 3 -19.65 44.23 75.42
CA ILE A 3 -18.43 43.50 75.06
C ILE A 3 -17.37 43.75 76.14
N PRO A 4 -16.59 42.72 76.52
CA PRO A 4 -15.19 42.97 76.76
C PRO A 4 -14.29 42.05 75.94
N TRP A 5 -13.28 42.69 75.38
CA TRP A 5 -12.12 42.12 74.74
C TRP A 5 -11.26 41.37 75.75
N SER A 6 -10.88 40.13 75.46
CA SER A 6 -9.73 39.46 76.10
C SER A 6 -9.24 38.28 75.26
N ILE A 7 -8.19 38.55 74.47
CA ILE A 7 -6.93 37.80 74.37
C ILE A 7 -6.99 36.29 74.06
N PHE A 8 -6.48 35.99 72.85
CA PHE A 8 -5.63 34.86 72.45
C PHE A 8 -5.52 33.66 73.41
N LEU A 9 -5.86 32.45 72.93
CA LEU A 9 -4.91 31.38 72.56
C LEU A 9 -5.65 30.09 72.14
N TYR A 10 -4.99 29.32 71.27
CA TYR A 10 -5.22 27.91 70.91
C TYR A 10 -6.11 27.52 69.71
N LEU A 11 -5.39 27.48 68.57
CA LEU A 11 -5.15 26.32 67.71
C LEU A 11 -6.25 25.80 66.77
N THR A 12 -5.77 25.65 65.53
CA THR A 12 -6.13 24.66 64.50
C THR A 12 -7.47 24.84 63.81
N ILE A 13 -7.43 25.21 62.53
CA ILE A 13 -7.87 24.32 61.44
C ILE A 13 -7.33 24.85 60.10
N PHE A 14 -6.57 23.97 59.47
CA PHE A 14 -6.22 23.87 58.06
C PHE A 14 -7.15 24.60 57.09
N HIS A 15 -6.57 25.44 56.22
CA HIS A 15 -6.93 25.53 54.80
C HIS A 15 -5.65 25.84 54.00
N LEU A 16 -4.71 24.90 54.02
CA LEU A 16 -3.70 24.79 52.97
C LEU A 16 -4.42 24.29 51.73
N ILE A 17 -4.41 25.12 50.69
CA ILE A 17 -4.84 24.80 49.34
C ILE A 17 -4.00 23.60 48.88
N TYR A 18 -4.60 22.40 48.90
CA TYR A 18 -4.04 21.25 48.21
C TYR A 18 -4.23 21.48 46.72
N ILE A 19 -3.21 22.08 46.09
CA ILE A 19 -3.05 22.00 44.64
C ILE A 19 -2.53 20.58 44.40
N PRO A 20 -3.31 19.65 43.82
CA PRO A 20 -2.77 18.36 43.45
C PRO A 20 -1.59 18.62 42.52
N PRO A 21 -0.43 17.97 42.72
CA PRO A 21 0.64 18.07 41.76
C PRO A 21 0.06 17.66 40.39
N ARG A 22 0.27 18.51 39.39
CA ARG A 22 0.12 18.11 37.99
C ARG A 22 0.87 16.80 37.85
N LEU A 23 0.13 15.70 37.64
CA LEU A 23 0.75 14.50 37.09
C LEU A 23 1.26 14.91 35.72
N THR A 24 2.54 15.24 35.66
CA THR A 24 3.30 15.11 34.44
C THR A 24 3.24 13.63 34.12
N VAL A 25 2.33 13.24 33.23
CA VAL A 25 2.38 11.93 32.59
C VAL A 25 3.70 11.93 31.84
N PHE A 26 4.74 11.39 32.46
CA PHE A 26 5.90 10.93 31.73
C PHE A 26 5.38 9.98 30.66
N ALA A 27 5.84 10.20 29.43
CA ALA A 27 5.56 9.32 28.31
C ALA A 27 5.67 7.87 28.81
N GLY A 28 4.54 7.16 28.78
CA GLY A 28 4.49 5.80 29.30
C GLY A 28 5.63 5.00 28.71
N ASP A 29 6.36 4.31 29.58
CA ASP A 29 7.43 3.39 29.25
C ASP A 29 7.04 2.57 28.02
N VAL A 30 7.79 2.76 26.93
CA VAL A 30 7.68 1.90 25.75
C VAL A 30 8.07 0.51 26.23
N LYS A 31 7.09 -0.38 26.38
CA LYS A 31 7.34 -1.81 26.66
C LYS A 31 8.42 -2.32 25.70
N PRO A 32 9.39 -3.12 26.15
CA PRO A 32 10.40 -3.67 25.26
C PRO A 32 9.69 -4.47 24.16
N ARG A 33 9.72 -3.92 22.95
CA ARG A 33 9.26 -4.60 21.75
C ARG A 33 10.24 -5.74 21.49
N THR A 34 9.75 -6.98 21.38
CA THR A 34 10.62 -8.06 20.91
C THR A 34 11.07 -7.70 19.50
N VAL A 35 12.38 -7.52 19.33
CA VAL A 35 13.00 -7.23 18.03
C VAL A 35 13.85 -8.42 17.62
N ILE A 36 13.55 -8.98 16.46
CA ILE A 36 14.31 -10.05 15.81
C ILE A 36 15.03 -9.43 14.62
N VAL A 37 16.34 -9.57 14.57
CA VAL A 37 17.17 -9.07 13.45
C VAL A 37 17.51 -10.20 12.50
N VAL A 38 17.26 -9.97 11.21
CA VAL A 38 17.62 -10.87 10.11
C VAL A 38 18.72 -10.22 9.29
N ASP A 39 19.86 -10.90 9.16
CA ASP A 39 21.03 -10.41 8.45
C ASP A 39 21.76 -11.56 7.74
N GLN A 40 21.83 -11.50 6.40
CA GLN A 40 22.47 -12.54 5.59
C GLN A 40 23.97 -12.69 5.88
N SER A 41 24.61 -11.67 6.47
CA SER A 41 26.03 -11.70 6.87
C SER A 41 26.29 -12.43 8.19
N GLY A 42 25.23 -12.83 8.91
CA GLY A 42 25.33 -13.60 10.16
C GLY A 42 25.44 -12.76 11.43
N HIS A 43 25.38 -11.43 11.34
CA HIS A 43 25.38 -10.54 12.53
C HIS A 43 23.98 -10.33 13.16
N GLY A 44 22.96 -11.01 12.64
CA GLY A 44 21.59 -11.01 13.16
C GLY A 44 21.28 -12.27 13.98
N HIS A 45 20.04 -12.36 14.46
CA HIS A 45 19.53 -13.57 15.12
C HIS A 45 19.30 -14.69 14.11
N PHE A 46 18.93 -14.33 12.87
CA PHE A 46 18.74 -15.26 11.76
C PHE A 46 19.42 -14.74 10.49
N SER A 47 19.83 -15.64 9.59
CA SER A 47 20.31 -15.29 8.25
C SER A 47 19.24 -15.43 7.16
N LYS A 48 18.14 -16.13 7.47
CA LYS A 48 16.96 -16.32 6.61
C LYS A 48 15.73 -15.69 7.23
N LEU A 49 14.91 -15.06 6.41
CA LEU A 49 13.70 -14.39 6.87
C LEU A 49 12.63 -15.39 7.33
N GLN A 50 12.41 -16.48 6.58
CA GLN A 50 11.40 -17.46 6.99
C GLN A 50 11.68 -18.04 8.39
N HIS A 51 12.95 -18.33 8.71
CA HIS A 51 13.30 -18.84 10.04
C HIS A 51 12.99 -17.84 11.17
N ALA A 52 13.09 -16.53 10.90
CA ALA A 52 12.71 -15.51 11.87
C ALA A 52 11.19 -15.49 12.08
N ILE A 53 10.39 -15.65 11.02
CA ILE A 53 8.94 -15.81 11.09
C ILE A 53 8.57 -17.09 11.86
N ASP A 54 9.27 -18.19 11.60
CA ASP A 54 9.04 -19.47 12.25
C ASP A 54 9.31 -19.41 13.76
N SER A 55 10.21 -18.52 14.19
CA SER A 55 10.52 -18.30 15.61
C SER A 55 9.46 -17.50 16.39
N VAL A 56 8.56 -16.79 15.70
CA VAL A 56 7.43 -16.09 16.35
C VAL A 56 6.48 -17.14 16.94
N PRO A 57 6.08 -17.04 18.22
CA PRO A 57 5.13 -17.97 18.81
C PRO A 57 3.80 -18.02 18.05
N GLU A 58 3.21 -19.20 17.99
CA GLU A 58 1.83 -19.35 17.53
C GLU A 58 0.86 -18.64 18.47
N HIS A 59 -0.28 -18.20 17.94
CA HIS A 59 -1.32 -17.43 18.64
C HIS A 59 -0.77 -16.16 19.32
N ASN A 60 0.24 -15.54 18.70
CA ASN A 60 0.86 -14.32 19.18
C ASN A 60 -0.17 -13.17 19.24
N TYR A 61 -0.17 -12.42 20.33
CA TYR A 61 -1.07 -11.27 20.56
C TYR A 61 -0.29 -9.99 20.88
N LYS A 62 1.02 -9.98 20.65
CA LYS A 62 1.92 -8.85 20.93
C LYS A 62 2.72 -8.50 19.69
N TRP A 63 2.90 -7.22 19.41
CA TRP A 63 3.72 -6.79 18.28
C TRP A 63 5.18 -7.27 18.41
N ILE A 64 5.62 -8.09 17.46
CA ILE A 64 7.01 -8.49 17.29
C ILE A 64 7.57 -7.78 16.06
N GLU A 65 8.69 -7.06 16.23
CA GLU A 65 9.40 -6.46 15.09
C GLU A 65 10.41 -7.45 14.53
N ILE A 66 10.42 -7.59 13.21
CA ILE A 66 11.44 -8.31 12.47
C ILE A 66 12.17 -7.29 11.60
N GLN A 67 13.37 -6.91 12.02
CA GLN A 67 14.25 -6.01 11.27
C GLN A 67 15.05 -6.80 10.26
N VAL A 68 14.94 -6.46 8.98
CA VAL A 68 15.62 -7.14 7.88
C VAL A 68 16.69 -6.20 7.31
N ARG A 69 17.95 -6.61 7.42
CA ARG A 69 19.07 -5.81 6.93
C ARG A 69 19.04 -5.68 5.40
N ALA A 70 19.72 -4.67 4.88
CA ALA A 70 19.90 -4.52 3.44
C ALA A 70 20.48 -5.81 2.82
N GLY A 71 19.93 -6.25 1.70
CA GLY A 71 20.26 -7.52 1.06
C GLY A 71 19.17 -8.01 0.12
N VAL A 72 19.52 -9.01 -0.70
CA VAL A 72 18.57 -9.72 -1.58
C VAL A 72 18.34 -11.11 -1.01
N TYR A 73 17.20 -11.27 -0.36
CA TYR A 73 16.72 -12.49 0.27
C TYR A 73 16.01 -13.33 -0.80
N ARG A 74 16.71 -14.35 -1.31
CA ARG A 74 16.18 -15.29 -2.30
C ARG A 74 15.48 -16.45 -1.61
N GLU A 75 14.25 -16.22 -1.19
CA GLU A 75 13.40 -17.19 -0.50
C GLU A 75 11.93 -16.84 -0.74
N LYS A 76 11.05 -17.84 -0.69
CA LYS A 76 9.63 -17.61 -0.48
C LYS A 76 9.38 -17.41 1.01
N VAL A 77 8.54 -16.43 1.35
CA VAL A 77 8.22 -16.13 2.74
C VAL A 77 6.71 -16.12 2.95
N GLU A 78 6.26 -16.83 3.96
CA GLU A 78 4.87 -16.90 4.38
C GLU A 78 4.74 -16.38 5.81
N ILE A 79 3.74 -15.52 6.04
CA ILE A 79 3.26 -15.13 7.36
C ILE A 79 2.01 -15.97 7.68
N PRO A 80 2.14 -17.05 8.49
CA PRO A 80 1.05 -17.98 8.73
C PRO A 80 -0.10 -17.35 9.53
N SER A 81 -1.34 -17.76 9.28
CA SER A 81 -2.54 -17.16 9.91
C SER A 81 -2.54 -17.22 11.45
N ASN A 82 -1.86 -18.23 12.03
CA ASN A 82 -1.72 -18.38 13.47
C ASN A 82 -0.60 -17.50 14.08
N LYS A 83 0.05 -16.60 13.32
CA LYS A 83 1.10 -15.70 13.81
C LYS A 83 0.80 -14.21 13.54
N PRO A 84 -0.31 -13.65 14.09
CA PRO A 84 -0.63 -12.24 13.89
C PRO A 84 0.32 -11.31 14.67
N TYR A 85 0.17 -10.00 14.46
CA TYR A 85 0.96 -8.95 15.13
C TYR A 85 2.46 -9.00 14.80
N ILE A 86 2.81 -9.25 13.54
CA ILE A 86 4.18 -9.16 13.04
C ILE A 86 4.38 -7.83 12.32
N SER A 87 5.48 -7.15 12.65
CA SER A 87 5.95 -5.96 11.93
C SER A 87 7.28 -6.24 11.26
N LEU A 88 7.27 -6.37 9.95
CA LEU A 88 8.45 -6.56 9.11
C LEU A 88 9.03 -5.19 8.69
N VAL A 89 10.31 -4.94 8.94
CA VAL A 89 10.93 -3.63 8.69
C VAL A 89 12.26 -3.83 7.99
N GLY A 90 12.34 -3.45 6.71
CA GLY A 90 13.61 -3.39 5.98
C GLY A 90 14.44 -2.16 6.35
N ASP A 91 15.72 -2.16 5.98
CA ASP A 91 16.59 -1.00 6.15
C ASP A 91 16.20 0.15 5.21
N ASP A 92 15.85 -0.18 3.96
CA ASP A 92 15.34 0.71 2.91
C ASP A 92 14.68 -0.09 1.78
N ARG A 93 13.60 0.43 1.18
CA ARG A 93 12.84 -0.23 0.10
C ARG A 93 13.72 -0.68 -1.05
N ASP A 94 14.71 0.13 -1.42
CA ASP A 94 15.49 -0.08 -2.63
C ASP A 94 16.69 -1.02 -2.38
N THR A 95 16.98 -1.35 -1.11
CA THR A 95 18.14 -2.18 -0.73
C THR A 95 17.78 -3.46 0.03
N THR A 96 16.59 -3.54 0.63
CA THR A 96 16.07 -4.76 1.26
C THR A 96 15.01 -5.38 0.35
N VAL A 97 15.34 -6.50 -0.28
CA VAL A 97 14.49 -7.14 -1.30
C VAL A 97 14.28 -8.62 -0.98
N ILE A 98 13.03 -9.05 -0.91
CA ILE A 98 12.64 -10.46 -0.90
C ILE A 98 12.27 -10.83 -2.34
N GLN A 99 12.94 -11.83 -2.91
CA GLN A 99 12.82 -12.17 -4.32
C GLN A 99 12.70 -13.68 -4.55
N TRP A 100 11.75 -14.07 -5.40
CA TRP A 100 11.67 -15.41 -5.96
C TRP A 100 11.38 -15.38 -7.47
N TRP A 101 11.33 -16.53 -8.14
CA TRP A 101 11.14 -16.64 -9.59
C TRP A 101 10.16 -17.77 -9.95
N ASP A 102 8.95 -17.70 -9.41
CA ASP A 102 7.96 -18.76 -9.63
C ASP A 102 6.64 -18.22 -10.20
N GLY A 103 5.96 -19.07 -10.95
CA GLY A 103 4.71 -18.80 -11.63
C GLY A 103 4.20 -20.07 -12.29
N GLY A 104 2.87 -20.20 -12.41
CA GLY A 104 2.26 -21.47 -12.83
C GLY A 104 0.98 -21.31 -13.62
N GLY A 105 0.75 -20.16 -14.25
CA GLY A 105 -0.49 -19.90 -15.00
C GLY A 105 -1.71 -19.70 -14.09
N SER A 106 -1.51 -19.58 -12.78
CA SER A 106 -2.51 -19.21 -11.80
C SER A 106 -1.89 -18.26 -10.78
N ALA A 107 -2.72 -17.42 -10.17
CA ALA A 107 -2.30 -16.49 -9.11
C ALA A 107 -2.46 -17.11 -7.72
N THR A 108 -2.26 -18.43 -7.59
CA THR A 108 -2.32 -19.09 -6.29
C THR A 108 -1.17 -18.63 -5.39
N PRO A 109 -1.36 -18.59 -4.07
CA PRO A 109 -0.32 -18.17 -3.12
C PRO A 109 0.93 -19.05 -3.16
N GLU A 110 0.80 -20.28 -3.66
CA GLU A 110 1.92 -21.18 -3.90
C GLU A 110 2.98 -20.55 -4.79
N TYR A 111 2.60 -19.75 -5.80
CA TYR A 111 3.54 -19.09 -6.72
C TYR A 111 4.00 -17.71 -6.22
N ALA A 112 3.49 -17.23 -5.09
CA ALA A 112 3.86 -15.94 -4.56
C ALA A 112 5.28 -15.94 -3.98
N THR A 113 5.99 -14.82 -4.14
CA THR A 113 7.25 -14.59 -3.41
C THR A 113 6.99 -14.36 -1.92
N PHE A 114 5.91 -13.64 -1.60
CA PHE A 114 5.54 -13.30 -0.24
C PHE A 114 4.04 -13.49 -0.01
N SER A 115 3.65 -14.22 1.04
CA SER A 115 2.24 -14.45 1.37
C SER A 115 1.93 -14.04 2.80
N VAL A 116 0.83 -13.30 3.00
CA VAL A 116 0.36 -12.90 4.33
C VAL A 116 -1.02 -13.48 4.59
N TYR A 117 -1.11 -14.48 5.45
CA TYR A 117 -2.37 -15.03 5.92
C TYR A 117 -2.78 -14.51 7.30
N ALA A 118 -1.84 -13.92 8.03
CA ALA A 118 -2.08 -13.42 9.38
C ALA A 118 -2.75 -12.04 9.39
N ASP A 119 -3.69 -11.87 10.30
CA ASP A 119 -4.25 -10.56 10.61
C ASP A 119 -3.22 -9.67 11.34
N ASN A 120 -3.41 -8.36 11.30
CA ASN A 120 -2.57 -7.39 12.00
C ASN A 120 -1.09 -7.54 11.61
N PHE A 121 -0.81 -7.53 10.31
CA PHE A 121 0.54 -7.51 9.77
C PHE A 121 0.91 -6.10 9.30
N VAL A 122 2.18 -5.72 9.49
CA VAL A 122 2.69 -4.48 8.89
C VAL A 122 4.07 -4.68 8.28
N ALA A 123 4.28 -4.20 7.06
CA ALA A 123 5.60 -4.14 6.45
C ALA A 123 6.02 -2.70 6.15
N ARG A 124 7.32 -2.43 6.27
CA ARG A 124 7.91 -1.11 5.99
C ARG A 124 9.24 -1.23 5.27
N HIS A 125 9.49 -0.31 4.32
CA HIS A 125 10.81 -0.11 3.72
C HIS A 125 11.43 -1.39 3.14
N ILE A 126 10.62 -2.21 2.47
CA ILE A 126 11.05 -3.50 1.92
C ILE A 126 10.36 -3.74 0.58
N THR A 127 11.05 -4.40 -0.34
CA THR A 127 10.51 -4.77 -1.66
C THR A 127 10.24 -6.26 -1.75
N PHE A 128 9.07 -6.62 -2.27
CA PHE A 128 8.70 -7.96 -2.67
C PHE A 128 8.73 -8.05 -4.19
N LYS A 129 9.49 -9.00 -4.74
CA LYS A 129 9.72 -9.10 -6.18
C LYS A 129 9.53 -10.52 -6.67
N ASN A 130 8.64 -10.70 -7.64
CA ASN A 130 8.65 -11.89 -8.47
C ASN A 130 9.47 -11.60 -9.74
N SER A 131 10.46 -12.44 -10.02
CA SER A 131 11.35 -12.34 -11.18
C SER A 131 11.10 -13.40 -12.24
N PHE A 132 9.94 -14.06 -12.20
CA PHE A 132 9.51 -15.04 -13.18
C PHE A 132 9.08 -14.35 -14.49
N HIS A 133 9.86 -14.57 -15.55
CA HIS A 133 9.60 -14.04 -16.90
C HIS A 133 9.58 -15.18 -17.94
N PRO A 134 8.48 -15.96 -18.01
CA PRO A 134 8.29 -17.00 -19.03
C PRO A 134 8.21 -16.41 -20.45
N VAL A 135 8.26 -17.25 -21.48
CA VAL A 135 8.19 -16.80 -22.90
C VAL A 135 6.92 -15.98 -23.19
N THR A 136 5.80 -16.39 -22.61
CA THR A 136 4.52 -15.68 -22.67
C THR A 136 4.13 -15.19 -21.29
N ILE A 137 3.62 -13.97 -21.19
CA ILE A 137 3.11 -13.42 -19.92
C ILE A 137 2.17 -14.43 -19.24
N SER A 138 2.45 -14.71 -17.97
CA SER A 138 1.60 -15.52 -17.09
C SER A 138 1.66 -14.97 -15.67
N GLN A 139 0.67 -15.37 -14.86
CA GLN A 139 0.55 -15.01 -13.45
C GLN A 139 1.81 -15.36 -12.66
N ALA A 140 2.31 -14.40 -11.90
CA ALA A 140 3.50 -14.53 -11.06
C ALA A 140 3.46 -13.52 -9.89
N PRO A 141 2.74 -13.82 -8.80
CA PRO A 141 2.55 -12.86 -7.71
C PRO A 141 3.87 -12.53 -7.00
N ALA A 142 4.11 -11.24 -6.78
CA ALA A 142 5.17 -10.76 -5.90
C ALA A 142 4.71 -10.82 -4.44
N ALA A 143 3.46 -10.45 -4.19
CA ALA A 143 2.84 -10.59 -2.87
C ALA A 143 1.37 -11.01 -2.97
N SER A 144 0.94 -11.86 -2.04
CA SER A 144 -0.46 -12.27 -1.89
C SER A 144 -0.95 -12.06 -0.46
N ILE A 145 -2.02 -11.26 -0.30
CA ILE A 145 -2.49 -10.73 0.98
C ILE A 145 -3.90 -11.26 1.27
N PHE A 146 -4.03 -12.05 2.33
CA PHE A 146 -5.27 -12.73 2.75
C PHE A 146 -5.74 -12.37 4.17
N GLY A 147 -4.84 -11.83 5.01
CA GLY A 147 -5.17 -11.44 6.39
C GLY A 147 -5.88 -10.08 6.46
N ASP A 148 -6.69 -9.85 7.49
CA ASP A 148 -7.31 -8.55 7.76
C ASP A 148 -6.34 -7.59 8.47
N LYS A 149 -6.54 -6.28 8.32
CA LYS A 149 -5.73 -5.24 8.98
C LYS A 149 -4.25 -5.33 8.62
N VAL A 150 -3.98 -5.37 7.31
CA VAL A 150 -2.62 -5.44 6.78
C VAL A 150 -2.19 -4.10 6.22
N ALA A 151 -1.01 -3.60 6.63
CA ALA A 151 -0.49 -2.32 6.15
C ALA A 151 0.92 -2.42 5.55
N PHE A 152 1.16 -1.65 4.50
CA PHE A 152 2.45 -1.51 3.84
C PHE A 152 2.81 -0.02 3.77
N TYR A 153 3.98 0.35 4.29
CA TYR A 153 4.48 1.73 4.26
C TYR A 153 5.80 1.79 3.50
N ASP A 154 5.86 2.57 2.43
CA ASP A 154 7.08 2.74 1.63
C ASP A 154 7.67 1.38 1.18
N CYS A 155 6.79 0.45 0.78
CA CYS A 155 7.18 -0.87 0.26
C CYS A 155 7.19 -0.90 -1.27
N GLY A 156 7.90 -1.87 -1.84
CA GLY A 156 7.94 -2.15 -3.27
C GLY A 156 7.24 -3.46 -3.61
N PHE A 157 6.50 -3.49 -4.72
CA PHE A 157 5.89 -4.69 -5.29
C PHE A 157 6.25 -4.74 -6.77
N ILE A 158 7.02 -5.74 -7.20
CA ILE A 158 7.59 -5.79 -8.54
C ILE A 158 7.25 -7.13 -9.20
N GLY A 159 6.58 -7.07 -10.34
CA GLY A 159 6.19 -8.23 -11.15
C GLY A 159 5.65 -7.77 -12.52
N VAL A 160 4.92 -8.65 -13.21
CA VAL A 160 4.31 -8.33 -14.53
C VAL A 160 2.82 -8.61 -14.53
N GLN A 161 2.41 -9.87 -14.44
CA GLN A 161 1.01 -10.24 -14.31
C GLN A 161 0.72 -10.67 -12.87
N ASP A 162 -0.39 -10.16 -12.32
CA ASP A 162 -0.91 -10.48 -11.00
C ASP A 162 0.10 -10.18 -9.87
N THR A 163 0.91 -9.12 -10.04
CA THR A 163 2.00 -8.72 -9.13
C THR A 163 1.55 -8.63 -7.67
N LEU A 164 0.43 -7.96 -7.40
CA LEU A 164 -0.15 -7.79 -6.08
C LEU A 164 -1.54 -8.43 -6.05
N THR A 165 -1.62 -9.58 -5.40
CA THR A 165 -2.87 -10.27 -5.08
C THR A 165 -3.40 -9.68 -3.77
N ASP A 166 -4.14 -8.59 -3.87
CA ASP A 166 -4.86 -7.92 -2.77
C ASP A 166 -6.21 -8.64 -2.55
N PHE A 167 -6.15 -9.80 -1.90
CA PHE A 167 -7.23 -10.78 -1.95
C PHE A 167 -8.37 -10.48 -0.99
N LEU A 168 -8.21 -10.63 0.32
CA LEU A 168 -9.30 -10.47 1.29
C LEU A 168 -8.81 -9.74 2.52
N GLY A 169 -9.64 -8.87 3.09
CA GLY A 169 -9.32 -8.10 4.28
C GLY A 169 -9.28 -6.59 4.03
N ARG A 170 -9.05 -5.83 5.10
CA ARG A 170 -8.88 -4.38 5.08
C ARG A 170 -7.41 -4.01 5.02
N HIS A 171 -7.01 -3.30 3.97
CA HIS A 171 -5.59 -3.03 3.71
C HIS A 171 -5.28 -1.54 3.52
N LEU A 172 -4.06 -1.17 3.89
CA LEU A 172 -3.48 0.13 3.62
C LEU A 172 -2.14 -0.01 2.92
N PHE A 173 -2.00 0.62 1.76
CA PHE A 173 -0.73 0.79 1.07
C PHE A 173 -0.41 2.28 1.03
N ASP A 174 0.58 2.75 1.79
CA ASP A 174 0.92 4.16 1.91
C ASP A 174 2.34 4.43 1.40
N GLY A 175 2.47 5.30 0.40
CA GLY A 175 3.74 5.65 -0.23
C GLY A 175 4.44 4.49 -0.94
N CYS A 176 3.71 3.43 -1.32
CA CYS A 176 4.29 2.25 -1.94
C CYS A 176 4.61 2.45 -3.43
N TYR A 177 5.54 1.64 -3.95
CA TYR A 177 5.81 1.48 -5.37
C TYR A 177 5.23 0.14 -5.83
N ILE A 178 4.35 0.17 -6.84
CA ILE A 178 3.70 -1.04 -7.35
C ILE A 178 3.90 -1.07 -8.87
N GLU A 179 4.51 -2.14 -9.37
CA GLU A 179 4.89 -2.30 -10.76
C GLU A 179 4.24 -3.52 -11.41
N GLY A 180 3.74 -3.36 -12.63
CA GLY A 180 3.26 -4.49 -13.43
C GLY A 180 2.54 -4.06 -14.71
N TYR A 181 1.81 -5.00 -15.30
CA TYR A 181 1.19 -4.84 -16.61
C TYR A 181 -0.21 -5.40 -16.72
N ILE A 182 -0.42 -6.70 -16.45
CA ILE A 182 -1.72 -7.36 -16.60
C ILE A 182 -2.27 -7.64 -15.21
N ASP A 183 -3.47 -7.10 -14.92
CA ASP A 183 -4.20 -7.30 -13.66
C ASP A 183 -3.31 -7.18 -12.42
N PHE A 184 -2.31 -6.29 -12.46
CA PHE A 184 -1.20 -6.39 -11.53
C PHE A 184 -1.54 -5.92 -10.11
N ILE A 185 -2.72 -5.32 -9.93
CA ILE A 185 -3.38 -5.13 -8.63
C ILE A 185 -4.77 -5.77 -8.73
N TRP A 186 -4.96 -6.95 -8.15
CA TRP A 186 -6.20 -7.69 -8.30
C TRP A 186 -6.63 -8.38 -7.00
N GLY A 187 -7.92 -8.76 -6.94
CA GLY A 187 -8.49 -9.47 -5.81
C GLY A 187 -9.75 -8.79 -5.26
N TYR A 188 -10.09 -9.12 -4.02
CA TYR A 188 -11.36 -8.78 -3.36
C TYR A 188 -11.17 -7.86 -2.14
N GLY A 189 -9.97 -7.28 -1.95
CA GLY A 189 -9.63 -6.48 -0.79
C GLY A 189 -10.49 -5.21 -0.63
N GLN A 190 -10.53 -4.73 0.61
CA GLN A 190 -11.09 -3.43 0.99
C GLN A 190 -9.93 -2.50 1.31
N SER A 191 -9.44 -1.80 0.30
CA SER A 191 -8.07 -1.29 0.32
C SER A 191 -7.97 0.18 -0.05
N ILE A 192 -7.14 0.91 0.71
CA ILE A 192 -6.70 2.24 0.33
C ILE A 192 -5.24 2.18 -0.12
N TYR A 193 -5.01 2.69 -1.32
CA TYR A 193 -3.69 2.98 -1.88
C TYR A 193 -3.50 4.49 -1.81
N HIS A 194 -2.56 4.97 -0.99
CA HIS A 194 -2.38 6.38 -0.71
C HIS A 194 -0.98 6.84 -1.08
N GLY A 195 -0.87 7.87 -1.93
CA GLY A 195 0.42 8.43 -2.31
C GLY A 195 1.35 7.44 -3.03
N CYS A 196 0.81 6.34 -3.55
CA CYS A 196 1.59 5.30 -4.21
C CYS A 196 2.04 5.74 -5.61
N THR A 197 3.16 5.17 -6.07
CA THR A 197 3.53 5.20 -7.48
C THR A 197 3.12 3.87 -8.11
N ILE A 198 2.25 3.95 -9.10
CA ILE A 198 1.74 2.82 -9.88
C ILE A 198 2.47 2.86 -11.22
N ASN A 199 3.47 1.99 -11.40
CA ASN A 199 4.34 1.95 -12.57
C ASN A 199 3.90 0.85 -13.53
N VAL A 200 3.39 1.24 -14.69
CA VAL A 200 2.93 0.32 -15.73
C VAL A 200 4.08 0.01 -16.68
N THR A 201 4.45 -1.26 -16.75
CA THR A 201 5.51 -1.75 -17.64
C THR A 201 5.23 -3.18 -18.03
N SER A 202 5.29 -3.49 -19.32
CA SER A 202 5.29 -4.88 -19.79
C SER A 202 6.59 -5.62 -19.43
N GLY A 203 7.50 -5.03 -18.64
CA GLY A 203 8.75 -5.66 -18.23
C GLY A 203 9.59 -6.05 -19.46
N PRO A 204 10.02 -7.32 -19.59
CA PRO A 204 10.76 -7.77 -20.77
C PRO A 204 9.87 -8.02 -22.01
N TYR A 205 8.54 -7.91 -21.89
CA TYR A 205 7.61 -8.27 -22.94
C TYR A 205 7.33 -7.11 -23.91
N ASN A 206 6.97 -7.46 -25.14
CA ASN A 206 6.59 -6.49 -26.16
C ASN A 206 5.10 -6.15 -26.05
N ASP A 207 4.80 -4.96 -25.50
CA ASP A 207 3.43 -4.46 -25.32
C ASP A 207 2.65 -4.29 -26.63
N ARG A 208 3.32 -4.17 -27.79
CA ARG A 208 2.63 -4.16 -29.10
C ARG A 208 1.92 -5.46 -29.43
N ILE A 209 2.35 -6.57 -28.83
CA ILE A 209 1.73 -7.90 -29.03
C ILE A 209 0.55 -8.06 -28.07
N TYR A 210 0.69 -7.60 -26.83
CA TYR A 210 -0.31 -7.79 -25.76
C TYR A 210 -1.35 -6.68 -25.68
N GLY A 211 -1.10 -5.53 -26.30
CA GLY A 211 -1.99 -4.36 -26.29
C GLY A 211 -1.78 -3.49 -25.05
N ALA A 212 -2.86 -2.87 -24.56
CA ALA A 212 -2.81 -2.13 -23.31
C ALA A 212 -2.97 -3.09 -22.12
N GLY A 213 -2.20 -2.87 -21.06
CA GLY A 213 -2.33 -3.60 -19.80
C GLY A 213 -3.56 -3.19 -18.98
N TYR A 214 -3.69 -3.75 -17.78
CA TYR A 214 -4.77 -3.47 -16.84
C TYR A 214 -4.18 -3.23 -15.46
N ILE A 215 -4.38 -2.02 -14.92
CA ILE A 215 -3.88 -1.70 -13.58
C ILE A 215 -4.63 -2.50 -12.51
N THR A 216 -5.96 -2.47 -12.56
CA THR A 216 -6.78 -3.17 -11.56
C THR A 216 -7.67 -4.26 -12.16
N ALA A 217 -7.81 -5.37 -11.43
CA ALA A 217 -8.89 -6.35 -11.64
C ALA A 217 -9.59 -6.64 -10.31
N GLN A 218 -10.52 -5.75 -9.92
CA GLN A 218 -11.19 -5.82 -8.62
C GLN A 218 -12.43 -6.74 -8.68
N GLY A 219 -12.55 -7.62 -7.69
CA GLY A 219 -13.44 -8.76 -7.65
C GLY A 219 -14.68 -8.65 -6.77
N ARG A 220 -15.21 -7.46 -6.47
CA ARG A 220 -16.44 -7.34 -5.67
C ARG A 220 -17.62 -8.07 -6.31
N GLU A 221 -18.26 -8.95 -5.55
CA GLU A 221 -19.26 -9.92 -6.04
C GLU A 221 -20.71 -9.48 -5.80
N SER A 222 -20.97 -8.65 -4.79
CA SER A 222 -22.31 -8.14 -4.48
C SER A 222 -22.36 -6.63 -4.19
N ILE A 223 -23.55 -6.04 -4.29
CA ILE A 223 -23.79 -4.62 -3.96
C ILE A 223 -23.76 -4.34 -2.46
N GLU A 224 -23.93 -5.37 -1.63
CA GLU A 224 -23.85 -5.32 -0.17
C GLU A 224 -22.41 -5.38 0.34
N ASP A 225 -21.47 -5.92 -0.46
CA ASP A 225 -20.08 -6.05 -0.03
C ASP A 225 -19.44 -4.69 0.20
N THR A 226 -18.70 -4.54 1.28
CA THR A 226 -18.03 -3.29 1.64
C THR A 226 -16.68 -3.11 0.94
N ASN A 227 -16.16 -4.15 0.27
CA ASN A 227 -14.84 -4.15 -0.36
C ASN A 227 -14.72 -3.28 -1.62
N GLY A 228 -13.48 -3.04 -2.08
CA GLY A 228 -13.20 -2.10 -3.16
C GLY A 228 -11.77 -1.56 -3.08
N PHE A 229 -11.26 -1.04 -4.19
CA PHE A 229 -9.95 -0.40 -4.24
C PHE A 229 -10.09 1.12 -4.38
N VAL A 230 -9.44 1.86 -3.49
CA VAL A 230 -9.46 3.33 -3.49
C VAL A 230 -8.04 3.86 -3.59
N PHE A 231 -7.70 4.45 -4.74
CA PHE A 231 -6.41 5.09 -5.02
C PHE A 231 -6.52 6.59 -4.77
N LYS A 232 -5.76 7.11 -3.82
CA LYS A 232 -5.78 8.51 -3.39
C LYS A 232 -4.41 9.15 -3.54
N TYR A 233 -4.33 10.24 -4.30
CA TYR A 233 -3.08 11.01 -4.45
C TYR A 233 -1.91 10.19 -5.02
N CYS A 234 -2.20 9.12 -5.74
CA CYS A 234 -1.22 8.28 -6.40
C CYS A 234 -0.79 8.88 -7.76
N LYS A 235 0.27 8.31 -8.31
CA LYS A 235 0.75 8.61 -9.67
C LYS A 235 0.67 7.34 -10.52
N VAL A 236 -0.05 7.40 -11.63
CA VAL A 236 -0.06 6.36 -12.66
C VAL A 236 0.89 6.78 -13.78
N VAL A 237 2.03 6.10 -13.83
CA VAL A 237 3.15 6.36 -14.73
C VAL A 237 3.64 5.04 -15.32
N GLY A 238 4.57 5.09 -16.28
CA GLY A 238 5.03 3.87 -16.93
C GLY A 238 5.58 4.12 -18.32
N ASN A 239 5.93 3.02 -18.99
CA ASN A 239 6.39 3.01 -20.38
C ASN A 239 5.50 2.15 -21.30
N SER A 240 4.42 1.57 -20.77
CA SER A 240 3.43 0.79 -21.53
C SER A 240 2.03 1.36 -21.33
N TYR A 241 1.19 1.28 -22.37
CA TYR A 241 -0.20 1.70 -22.29
C TYR A 241 -1.02 0.80 -21.35
N ALA A 242 -2.00 1.36 -20.67
CA ALA A 242 -2.92 0.60 -19.82
C ALA A 242 -4.32 1.21 -19.72
N TYR A 243 -5.28 0.32 -19.44
CA TYR A 243 -6.54 0.67 -18.81
C TYR A 243 -6.33 0.83 -17.30
N LEU A 244 -7.09 1.74 -16.68
CA LEU A 244 -7.21 1.86 -15.22
C LEU A 244 -7.69 0.55 -14.59
N GLY A 245 -8.46 -0.24 -15.33
CA GLY A 245 -8.79 -1.59 -14.92
C GLY A 245 -9.85 -2.27 -15.75
N ARG A 246 -10.22 -3.46 -15.29
CA ARG A 246 -11.35 -4.26 -15.77
C ARG A 246 -12.08 -4.92 -14.60
N PRO A 247 -13.40 -5.14 -14.67
CA PRO A 247 -14.11 -5.84 -13.61
C PRO A 247 -13.72 -7.32 -13.61
N TYR A 248 -13.15 -7.81 -12.49
CA TYR A 248 -12.97 -9.26 -12.31
C TYR A 248 -14.29 -9.93 -11.93
N GLN A 249 -15.15 -9.21 -11.20
CA GLN A 249 -16.50 -9.65 -10.83
C GLN A 249 -17.53 -8.55 -11.09
N THR A 250 -18.81 -8.95 -11.07
CA THR A 250 -19.97 -8.15 -11.49
C THR A 250 -20.07 -6.78 -10.82
N TYR A 251 -19.80 -6.68 -9.52
CA TYR A 251 -19.96 -5.44 -8.75
C TYR A 251 -18.65 -4.73 -8.46
N SER A 252 -17.63 -5.01 -9.30
CA SER A 252 -16.28 -4.43 -9.20
C SER A 252 -16.30 -2.95 -8.83
N ARG A 253 -15.53 -2.56 -7.82
CA ARG A 253 -15.52 -1.19 -7.30
C ARG A 253 -14.10 -0.65 -7.17
N VAL A 254 -13.81 0.38 -7.96
CA VAL A 254 -12.50 1.03 -8.01
C VAL A 254 -12.68 2.54 -8.09
N VAL A 255 -11.97 3.29 -7.26
CA VAL A 255 -12.00 4.76 -7.25
C VAL A 255 -10.58 5.30 -7.39
N PHE A 256 -10.34 6.10 -8.42
CA PHE A 256 -9.17 6.94 -8.56
C PHE A 256 -9.53 8.38 -8.14
N TYR A 257 -9.12 8.79 -6.93
CA TYR A 257 -9.34 10.14 -6.38
C TYR A 257 -8.05 10.97 -6.35
N LYS A 258 -8.05 12.13 -7.03
CA LYS A 258 -6.95 13.11 -7.06
C LYS A 258 -5.61 12.49 -7.47
N ASN A 259 -5.64 11.57 -8.41
CA ASN A 259 -4.44 10.93 -8.94
C ASN A 259 -3.88 11.73 -10.12
N TYR A 260 -2.57 11.64 -10.32
CA TYR A 260 -1.94 12.02 -11.57
C TYR A 260 -1.97 10.83 -12.54
N LEU A 261 -2.54 11.01 -13.73
CA LEU A 261 -2.61 10.02 -14.79
C LEU A 261 -1.74 10.51 -15.97
N SER A 262 -0.64 9.81 -16.24
CA SER A 262 0.20 10.07 -17.43
C SER A 262 -0.49 9.62 -18.72
N ASP A 263 0.12 9.95 -19.86
CA ASP A 263 -0.39 9.71 -21.22
C ASP A 263 -0.42 8.23 -21.63
N ILE A 264 0.00 7.33 -20.73
CA ILE A 264 -0.13 5.89 -20.90
C ILE A 264 -1.57 5.39 -20.68
N VAL A 265 -2.41 6.16 -19.99
CA VAL A 265 -3.81 5.76 -19.75
C VAL A 265 -4.57 5.91 -21.05
N VAL A 266 -5.10 4.80 -21.57
CA VAL A 266 -5.82 4.81 -22.84
C VAL A 266 -7.12 5.63 -22.75
N PRO A 267 -7.57 6.30 -23.83
CA PRO A 267 -8.72 7.21 -23.78
C PRO A 267 -10.02 6.58 -23.25
N GLN A 268 -10.22 5.28 -23.49
CA GLN A 268 -11.36 4.51 -22.99
C GLN A 268 -11.37 4.41 -21.45
N GLY A 269 -10.21 4.51 -20.81
CA GLY A 269 -9.99 4.43 -19.36
C GLY A 269 -10.17 3.03 -18.79
N TRP A 270 -11.30 2.38 -19.09
CA TRP A 270 -11.68 1.10 -18.50
C TRP A 270 -12.03 0.07 -19.57
N ASN A 271 -11.73 -1.19 -19.30
CA ASN A 271 -12.07 -2.30 -20.19
C ASN A 271 -13.26 -3.09 -19.60
N PRO A 272 -14.29 -3.43 -20.39
CA PRO A 272 -15.52 -4.07 -19.90
C PRO A 272 -15.36 -5.53 -19.42
N ALA A 273 -14.16 -6.11 -19.50
CA ALA A 273 -13.88 -7.54 -19.29
C ALA A 273 -14.72 -8.49 -20.18
N PHE A 274 -14.43 -9.79 -20.09
CA PHE A 274 -15.11 -10.86 -20.84
C PHE A 274 -16.45 -11.29 -20.22
N ILE A 275 -16.87 -10.74 -19.07
CA ILE A 275 -18.14 -11.11 -18.44
C ILE A 275 -19.29 -10.39 -19.16
N PHE A 276 -19.75 -11.01 -20.25
CA PHE A 276 -20.89 -10.58 -21.04
C PHE A 276 -22.18 -10.74 -20.22
N GLY A 277 -22.62 -9.68 -19.53
CA GLY A 277 -23.96 -9.68 -18.92
C GLY A 277 -24.22 -8.61 -17.86
N HIS A 278 -23.19 -8.14 -17.16
CA HIS A 278 -23.39 -7.30 -15.97
C HIS A 278 -22.55 -6.02 -15.92
N ARG A 279 -22.26 -5.43 -17.10
CA ARG A 279 -21.47 -4.19 -17.23
C ARG A 279 -22.07 -2.97 -16.51
N GLY A 280 -23.35 -3.01 -16.16
CA GLY A 280 -24.04 -1.91 -15.47
C GLY A 280 -23.80 -1.83 -13.96
N SER A 281 -23.22 -2.87 -13.35
CA SER A 281 -23.14 -2.97 -11.88
C SER A 281 -21.79 -2.53 -11.29
N ALA A 282 -20.72 -2.51 -12.11
CA ALA A 282 -19.40 -2.05 -11.69
C ALA A 282 -19.39 -0.54 -11.42
N ALA A 283 -18.72 -0.12 -10.34
CA ALA A 283 -18.53 1.28 -9.97
C ALA A 283 -17.05 1.65 -10.14
N HIS A 284 -16.72 2.21 -11.30
CA HIS A 284 -15.37 2.63 -11.65
C HIS A 284 -15.32 4.14 -11.81
N GLU A 285 -14.72 4.82 -10.84
CA GLU A 285 -14.77 6.27 -10.72
C GLU A 285 -13.39 6.92 -10.84
N GLU A 286 -13.34 8.04 -11.55
CA GLU A 286 -12.20 8.95 -11.58
C GLU A 286 -12.69 10.28 -11.02
N VAL A 287 -12.09 10.81 -9.96
CA VAL A 287 -12.54 12.05 -9.31
C VAL A 287 -11.34 12.97 -9.14
N ASP A 288 -11.45 14.19 -9.69
CA ASP A 288 -10.39 15.21 -9.64
C ASP A 288 -9.00 14.70 -10.08
N CYS A 289 -8.95 13.70 -10.96
CA CYS A 289 -7.70 13.23 -11.55
C CYS A 289 -7.17 14.27 -12.55
N VAL A 290 -5.84 14.37 -12.63
CA VAL A 290 -5.13 15.35 -13.47
C VAL A 290 -4.08 14.66 -14.32
N GLY A 291 -3.55 15.35 -15.33
CA GLY A 291 -2.50 14.84 -16.22
C GLY A 291 -3.05 14.48 -17.60
N PRO A 292 -2.17 14.20 -18.56
CA PRO A 292 -2.58 13.98 -19.96
C PRO A 292 -3.48 12.75 -20.14
N GLY A 293 -3.41 11.75 -19.26
CA GLY A 293 -4.27 10.57 -19.31
C GLY A 293 -5.65 10.77 -18.66
N SER A 294 -5.92 11.93 -18.06
CA SER A 294 -7.17 12.18 -17.32
C SER A 294 -8.30 12.76 -18.18
N ASP A 295 -8.12 12.94 -19.50
CA ASP A 295 -9.21 13.34 -20.38
C ASP A 295 -10.27 12.25 -20.44
N LYS A 296 -11.51 12.61 -20.06
CA LYS A 296 -12.63 11.68 -20.00
C LYS A 296 -13.51 11.68 -21.25
N SER A 297 -13.21 12.50 -22.26
CA SER A 297 -14.06 12.71 -23.44
C SER A 297 -14.38 11.43 -24.22
N GLN A 298 -13.50 10.43 -24.15
CA GLN A 298 -13.62 9.12 -24.82
C GLN A 298 -13.82 7.95 -23.84
N ARG A 299 -14.07 8.22 -22.56
CA ARG A 299 -14.30 7.16 -21.57
C ARG A 299 -15.49 6.31 -21.97
N VAL A 300 -15.41 5.04 -21.59
CA VAL A 300 -16.54 4.13 -21.70
C VAL A 300 -17.77 4.68 -20.97
N LYS A 301 -18.97 4.30 -21.45
CA LYS A 301 -20.26 4.79 -20.94
C LYS A 301 -21.03 3.74 -20.12
N TRP A 302 -20.39 2.64 -19.75
CA TRP A 302 -20.99 1.59 -18.93
C TRP A 302 -20.58 1.76 -17.46
N GLY A 303 -21.21 0.98 -16.58
CA GLY A 303 -21.02 1.04 -15.14
C GLY A 303 -22.12 1.83 -14.44
N ARG A 304 -22.07 1.82 -13.11
CA ARG A 304 -22.87 2.67 -12.23
C ARG A 304 -22.00 3.80 -11.69
N ASN A 305 -22.64 4.93 -11.43
CA ASN A 305 -21.98 6.00 -10.71
C ASN A 305 -22.12 5.78 -9.20
N LEU A 306 -21.11 6.21 -8.44
CA LEU A 306 -21.22 6.38 -7.00
C LEU A 306 -21.92 7.70 -6.68
N ASN A 307 -22.88 7.68 -5.75
CA ASN A 307 -23.40 8.93 -5.22
C ASN A 307 -22.39 9.60 -4.26
N THR A 308 -22.62 10.86 -3.92
CA THR A 308 -21.73 11.66 -3.07
C THR A 308 -21.45 11.01 -1.71
N ASP A 309 -22.44 10.39 -1.08
CA ASP A 309 -22.30 9.78 0.25
C ASP A 309 -21.52 8.46 0.17
N GLU A 310 -21.81 7.62 -0.82
CA GLU A 310 -21.02 6.41 -1.11
C GLU A 310 -19.55 6.79 -1.33
N LEU A 311 -19.29 7.78 -2.20
CA LEU A 311 -17.93 8.23 -2.50
C LEU A 311 -17.23 8.76 -1.25
N ASN A 312 -17.87 9.65 -0.49
CA ASN A 312 -17.29 10.20 0.74
C ASN A 312 -16.97 9.12 1.78
N SER A 313 -17.84 8.10 1.90
CA SER A 313 -17.62 6.97 2.79
C SER A 313 -16.39 6.15 2.39
N LEU A 314 -16.21 5.88 1.08
CA LEU A 314 -15.03 5.18 0.55
C LEU A 314 -13.75 6.00 0.70
N LEU A 315 -13.83 7.33 0.53
CA LEU A 315 -12.68 8.22 0.60
C LEU A 315 -12.20 8.47 2.02
N ASN A 316 -13.04 8.32 3.05
CA ASN A 316 -12.64 8.51 4.43
C ASN A 316 -12.13 7.18 5.04
N PRO A 317 -10.83 7.08 5.40
CA PRO A 317 -10.28 5.84 5.95
C PRO A 317 -11.03 5.34 7.19
N ASN A 318 -11.53 6.25 8.04
CA ASN A 318 -12.23 5.88 9.28
C ASN A 318 -13.60 5.24 9.04
N THR A 319 -14.23 5.51 7.89
CA THR A 319 -15.50 4.86 7.50
C THR A 319 -15.28 3.69 6.56
N PHE A 320 -14.18 3.69 5.80
CA PHE A 320 -13.90 2.65 4.82
C PHE A 320 -13.09 1.50 5.39
N ILE A 321 -11.89 1.72 5.94
CA ILE A 321 -11.02 0.60 6.37
C ILE A 321 -10.73 0.58 7.87
N ASN A 322 -10.96 1.67 8.59
CA ASN A 322 -10.41 1.92 9.93
C ASN A 322 -11.49 2.21 10.98
N GLN A 323 -12.63 1.54 10.90
CA GLN A 323 -13.76 1.75 11.82
C GLN A 323 -13.42 1.38 13.26
N ASP A 324 -12.53 0.40 13.45
CA ASP A 324 -12.04 -0.09 14.73
C ASP A 324 -10.65 0.46 15.11
N HIS A 325 -10.20 1.53 14.44
CA HIS A 325 -8.95 2.23 14.74
C HIS A 325 -7.70 1.31 14.72
N TRP A 326 -7.69 0.28 13.88
CA TRP A 326 -6.59 -0.67 13.81
C TRP A 326 -5.29 -0.02 13.28
N ILE A 327 -5.39 1.04 12.47
CA ILE A 327 -4.24 1.77 11.93
C ILE A 327 -3.46 2.45 13.07
N GLU A 328 -4.16 3.10 13.99
CA GLU A 328 -3.58 3.79 15.14
C GLU A 328 -2.95 2.83 16.16
N ASN A 329 -3.40 1.57 16.16
CA ASN A 329 -2.92 0.51 17.06
C ASN A 329 -1.70 -0.26 16.52
N GLN A 330 -1.20 0.12 15.34
CA GLN A 330 0.04 -0.42 14.79
C GLN A 330 1.27 0.11 15.56
N PRO A 331 2.40 -0.63 15.57
CA PRO A 331 3.61 -0.16 16.19
C PRO A 331 4.14 1.06 15.42
N PRO A 332 4.64 2.09 16.14
CA PRO A 332 5.18 3.28 15.48
C PRO A 332 6.43 2.92 14.66
N PRO A 333 6.77 3.71 13.62
CA PRO A 333 8.01 3.54 12.88
C PRO A 333 9.23 3.64 13.80
N THR A 334 10.17 2.70 13.69
CA THR A 334 11.38 2.63 14.51
C THR A 334 12.37 3.77 14.23
N LYS A 335 12.35 4.33 13.00
CA LYS A 335 13.06 5.57 12.65
C LYS A 335 12.04 6.70 12.55
N ARG A 336 12.23 7.80 13.30
CA ARG A 336 11.43 9.04 13.18
C ARG A 336 11.67 9.70 11.80
N ARG A 337 11.11 9.14 10.73
CA ARG A 337 10.68 9.93 9.57
C ARG A 337 9.22 10.26 9.81
N ALA A 338 8.87 11.55 9.68
CA ALA A 338 7.58 12.08 10.06
C ALA A 338 6.42 11.34 9.37
N LEU A 339 5.74 10.46 10.09
CA LEU A 339 4.46 9.93 9.68
C LEU A 339 3.40 10.93 10.12
N HIS A 340 3.00 11.86 9.24
CA HIS A 340 1.86 12.73 9.53
C HIS A 340 1.18 13.28 8.27
N LYS A 341 0.01 12.70 7.95
CA LYS A 341 -1.25 13.35 7.49
C LYS A 341 -2.28 12.40 6.83
N PHE A 342 -2.23 11.08 7.07
CA PHE A 342 -3.22 10.16 6.49
C PHE A 342 -4.63 10.29 7.10
N LEU A 343 -4.75 10.47 8.42
CA LEU A 343 -6.03 10.38 9.16
C LEU A 343 -6.72 11.75 9.40
N THR A 344 -6.11 12.86 9.00
CA THR A 344 -6.62 14.22 9.29
C THR A 344 -6.95 15.00 8.03
N SER A 345 -7.78 14.48 7.13
CA SER A 345 -8.45 15.33 6.15
C SER A 345 -9.65 16.02 6.79
N LYS A 346 -9.39 17.05 7.62
CA LYS A 346 -10.40 18.10 7.78
C LYS A 346 -10.35 18.96 6.52
N THR A 347 -11.48 19.05 5.84
CA THR A 347 -11.73 19.92 4.70
C THR A 347 -11.33 21.34 5.08
N THR A 348 -10.20 21.81 4.58
CA THR A 348 -9.87 23.24 4.61
C THR A 348 -9.46 23.62 3.21
N THR A 349 -10.38 24.27 2.52
CA THR A 349 -10.15 24.97 1.25
C THR A 349 -9.08 26.02 1.46
N ARG A 350 -7.85 25.71 1.05
CA ARG A 350 -6.85 26.72 0.73
C ARG A 350 -6.26 26.40 -0.62
N SER A 351 -6.53 27.29 -1.56
CA SER A 351 -5.87 27.35 -2.86
C SER A 351 -4.36 27.42 -2.64
N THR A 352 -3.67 26.37 -3.05
CA THR A 352 -2.23 26.40 -3.28
C THR A 352 -2.01 25.90 -4.69
N THR A 353 -1.71 26.84 -5.58
CA THR A 353 -1.07 26.59 -6.87
C THR A 353 0.14 25.67 -6.66
N MET A 354 0.14 24.53 -7.35
CA MET A 354 1.26 23.59 -7.41
C MET A 354 2.49 24.29 -8.06
N PRO A 355 3.73 23.94 -7.67
CA PRO A 355 4.92 24.49 -8.32
C PRO A 355 5.08 23.92 -9.73
N GLU A 356 5.43 24.77 -10.70
CA GLU A 356 5.83 24.35 -12.05
C GLU A 356 7.02 23.39 -12.00
N PHE A 357 6.86 22.20 -12.58
CA PHE A 357 7.96 21.25 -12.79
C PHE A 357 8.62 21.49 -14.14
N ARG A 358 9.84 22.04 -14.13
CA ARG A 358 10.75 22.01 -15.28
C ARG A 358 11.27 20.59 -15.50
N GLN A 359 10.96 20.00 -16.66
CA GLN A 359 11.65 18.83 -17.18
C GLN A 359 13.15 19.14 -17.33
N ARG A 360 14.02 18.46 -16.58
CA ARG A 360 15.44 18.39 -16.90
C ARG A 360 15.62 17.39 -18.04
N ARG A 361 15.94 17.88 -19.23
CA ARG A 361 16.44 17.06 -20.34
C ARG A 361 17.87 16.63 -20.01
N THR A 362 18.10 15.33 -19.88
CA THR A 362 19.44 14.73 -19.96
C THR A 362 19.85 14.62 -21.43
N PRO A 363 21.10 14.96 -21.81
CA PRO A 363 21.56 14.79 -23.19
C PRO A 363 21.84 13.32 -23.50
N LEU A 364 21.33 12.86 -24.64
CA LEU A 364 21.68 11.58 -25.24
C LEU A 364 23.18 11.48 -25.57
N SER A 365 23.67 10.26 -25.43
CA SER A 365 25.04 9.81 -25.53
C SER A 365 25.69 10.06 -26.90
N ARG A 366 27.01 10.29 -26.84
CA ARG A 366 27.92 10.39 -27.99
C ARG A 366 27.98 9.06 -28.75
N SER A 367 27.93 9.17 -30.07
CA SER A 367 28.16 8.13 -31.06
C SER A 367 29.60 7.62 -31.06
N PHE A 368 29.77 6.30 -31.17
CA PHE A 368 31.02 5.64 -31.52
C PHE A 368 31.25 5.68 -33.05
N PRO A 369 32.50 5.78 -33.54
CA PRO A 369 32.77 5.89 -34.96
C PRO A 369 32.68 4.54 -35.69
N PHE A 370 32.08 4.60 -36.88
CA PHE A 370 32.03 3.55 -37.90
C PHE A 370 33.42 3.18 -38.39
N VAL A 371 33.71 1.87 -38.46
CA VAL A 371 34.86 1.29 -39.18
C VAL A 371 34.37 0.84 -40.56
N HIS A 372 34.97 1.37 -41.63
CA HIS A 372 34.74 0.92 -43.01
C HIS A 372 35.46 -0.41 -43.28
N PRO A 373 34.84 -1.37 -44.01
CA PRO A 373 35.57 -2.47 -44.60
C PRO A 373 36.20 -2.03 -45.93
N ARG A 374 37.48 -2.36 -46.12
CA ARG A 374 38.20 -2.22 -47.40
C ARG A 374 37.60 -3.20 -48.42
N ARG A 375 37.47 -2.72 -49.65
CA ARG A 375 37.06 -3.49 -50.84
C ARG A 375 38.06 -4.61 -51.13
N GLY A 376 37.52 -5.79 -51.36
CA GLY A 376 38.00 -6.82 -52.29
C GLY A 376 36.82 -7.18 -53.17
#